data_AF-A0A366D5C6-F1
#
_entry.id   AF-A0A366D5C6-F1
#
_cell.length_a   1.000
_cell.length_b   1.000
_cell.length_c   1.000
_cell.angle_alpha   90.00
_cell.angle_beta   90.00
_cell.angle_gamma   90.00
#
_symmetry.space_group_name_H-M   'P 1'
#
loop_
_entity.id
_entity.type
_entity.pdbx_description
1 polymer ?
#
loop_
_entity_poly.entity_id
_entity_poly.type
_entity_poly.pdbx_seq_one_letter_code
_entity_poly.pdbx_strand_id
1 'polypeptide(L)'
;MLKTRADADRLATRWGIDADDIMLIALNACGLDADIGVSRLRFRLRLNARPDDQLYMILSLGRRRSPFKLVDTKVLLGGEQVAVIDVAEADDAVLGYWRNEGRVLTLNSNARSACTGCVFCPNTLEEANDPRLALDDLNAYFSTLCDDHTGTGLSSVEKVTVCTGCFRFEQLALTHLRQVREAMTTHQCGGEIHFLSSVPSAPASG
;
A
#
# COMPACT_ATOMS: atom_id res chain seq x y z
N MET A 1 -11.74 -19.18 -9.30
CA MET A 1 -10.31 -18.84 -9.12
C MET A 1 -9.60 -19.21 -10.41
N LEU A 2 -8.79 -18.30 -10.95
CA LEU A 2 -8.01 -18.52 -12.17
C LEU A 2 -7.08 -19.74 -11.98
N LYS A 3 -7.02 -20.69 -12.91
CA LYS A 3 -6.08 -21.82 -12.83
C LYS A 3 -5.04 -21.79 -13.95
N THR A 4 -5.41 -21.26 -15.10
CA THR A 4 -4.61 -21.22 -16.33
C THR A 4 -4.80 -19.89 -17.06
N ARG A 5 -3.93 -19.58 -18.03
CA ARG A 5 -4.12 -18.42 -18.92
C ARG A 5 -5.44 -18.50 -19.70
N ALA A 6 -5.83 -19.69 -20.15
CA ALA A 6 -7.09 -19.91 -20.86
C ALA A 6 -8.33 -19.51 -20.03
N ASP A 7 -8.26 -19.62 -18.69
CA ASP A 7 -9.35 -19.12 -17.83
C ASP A 7 -9.48 -17.60 -17.91
N ALA A 8 -8.36 -16.89 -18.03
CA ALA A 8 -8.33 -15.42 -18.16
C ALA A 8 -8.92 -15.02 -19.50
N ASP A 9 -8.52 -15.66 -20.59
CA ASP A 9 -9.00 -15.35 -21.95
C ASP A 9 -10.52 -15.58 -22.08
N ARG A 10 -11.04 -16.63 -21.44
CA ARG A 10 -12.49 -16.88 -21.37
C ARG A 10 -13.24 -15.79 -20.59
N LEU A 11 -12.69 -15.36 -19.46
CA LEU A 11 -13.27 -14.27 -18.68
C LEU A 11 -13.17 -12.93 -19.40
N ALA A 12 -12.08 -12.69 -20.14
CA ALA A 12 -11.86 -11.52 -20.95
C ALA A 12 -12.96 -11.37 -22.00
N THR A 13 -13.25 -12.45 -22.72
CA THR A 13 -14.34 -12.50 -23.70
C THR A 13 -15.70 -12.23 -23.04
N ARG A 14 -15.95 -12.81 -21.87
CA ARG A 14 -17.24 -12.67 -21.18
C ARG A 14 -17.50 -11.25 -20.68
N TRP A 15 -16.46 -10.58 -20.18
CA TRP A 15 -16.61 -9.32 -19.46
C TRP A 15 -16.11 -8.11 -20.24
N GLY A 16 -15.49 -8.30 -21.42
CA GLY A 16 -14.91 -7.22 -22.21
C GLY A 16 -13.74 -6.53 -21.52
N ILE A 17 -12.97 -7.28 -20.73
CA ILE A 17 -11.78 -6.80 -19.99
C ILE A 17 -10.57 -7.54 -20.52
N ASP A 18 -9.40 -6.92 -20.55
CA ASP A 18 -8.18 -7.58 -21.01
C ASP A 18 -7.79 -8.79 -20.12
N ALA A 19 -7.30 -9.87 -20.75
CA ALA A 19 -6.92 -11.08 -20.05
C ALA A 19 -5.72 -10.86 -19.10
N ASP A 20 -4.79 -9.99 -19.47
CA ASP A 20 -3.66 -9.59 -18.63
C ASP A 20 -4.16 -8.85 -17.38
N ASP A 21 -5.13 -7.95 -17.51
CA ASP A 21 -5.70 -7.22 -16.37
C ASP A 21 -6.42 -8.17 -15.40
N ILE A 22 -7.19 -9.12 -15.92
CA ILE A 22 -7.83 -10.18 -15.12
C ILE A 22 -6.77 -11.00 -14.37
N MET A 23 -5.67 -11.34 -15.04
CA MET A 23 -4.57 -12.08 -14.44
C MET A 23 -3.84 -11.26 -13.36
N LEU A 24 -3.59 -9.97 -13.59
CA LEU A 24 -2.96 -9.07 -12.62
C LEU A 24 -3.83 -8.88 -11.37
N ILE A 25 -5.15 -8.72 -11.55
CA ILE A 25 -6.12 -8.66 -10.45
C ILE A 25 -6.08 -9.98 -9.65
N ALA A 26 -6.11 -11.12 -10.34
CA ALA A 26 -6.05 -12.43 -9.69
C ALA A 26 -4.72 -12.63 -8.94
N LEU A 27 -3.59 -12.23 -9.54
CA LEU A 27 -2.26 -12.30 -8.95
C LEU A 27 -2.18 -11.45 -7.67
N ASN A 28 -2.69 -10.22 -7.72
CA ASN A 28 -2.75 -9.34 -6.54
C ASN A 28 -3.62 -9.93 -5.41
N ALA A 29 -4.80 -10.46 -5.76
CA ALA A 29 -5.73 -11.02 -4.79
C ALA A 29 -5.24 -12.34 -4.16
N CYS A 30 -4.53 -13.17 -4.92
CA CYS A 30 -4.09 -14.50 -4.47
C CYS A 30 -2.70 -14.49 -3.82
N GLY A 31 -1.84 -13.53 -4.19
CA GLY A 31 -0.41 -13.54 -3.87
C GLY A 31 0.35 -14.66 -4.59
N LEU A 32 1.57 -14.93 -4.16
CA LEU A 32 2.44 -15.96 -4.73
C LEU A 32 2.70 -17.11 -3.74
N ASP A 33 2.72 -18.33 -4.26
CA ASP A 33 3.45 -19.43 -3.62
C ASP A 33 4.94 -19.25 -3.95
N ALA A 34 5.68 -18.76 -2.97
CA ALA A 34 7.10 -18.50 -3.04
C ALA A 34 7.71 -18.79 -1.67
N ASP A 35 8.85 -19.46 -1.65
CA ASP A 35 9.58 -19.82 -0.43
C ASP A 35 10.97 -19.18 -0.44
N ILE A 36 10.98 -17.86 -0.28
CA ILE A 36 12.18 -17.03 -0.44
C ILE A 36 12.55 -16.27 0.84
N GLY A 37 12.06 -16.73 2.00
CA GLY A 37 12.41 -16.17 3.32
C GLY A 37 11.77 -14.83 3.68
N VAL A 38 11.00 -14.22 2.78
CA VAL A 38 10.22 -13.00 3.03
C VAL A 38 8.72 -13.24 2.82
N SER A 39 7.89 -12.51 3.56
CA SER A 39 6.43 -12.65 3.58
C SER A 39 5.72 -11.83 2.50
N ARG A 40 6.41 -10.88 1.89
CA ARG A 40 5.94 -9.98 0.84
C ARG A 40 7.11 -9.55 -0.04
N LEU A 41 6.82 -9.24 -1.30
CA LEU A 41 7.81 -8.78 -2.27
C LEU A 41 7.25 -7.58 -3.04
N ARG A 42 8.02 -6.50 -3.09
CA ARG A 42 7.86 -5.43 -4.07
C ARG A 42 8.84 -5.68 -5.21
N PHE A 43 8.34 -5.64 -6.44
CA PHE A 43 9.16 -5.98 -7.60
C PHE A 43 8.58 -5.36 -8.87
N ARG A 44 9.43 -5.30 -9.89
CA ARG A 44 9.05 -4.92 -11.23
C ARG A 44 8.69 -6.19 -11.98
N LEU A 45 7.51 -6.21 -12.59
CA LEU A 45 6.93 -7.32 -13.32
C LEU A 45 6.85 -6.94 -14.80
N ARG A 46 7.23 -7.86 -15.68
CA ARG A 46 6.97 -7.78 -17.12
C ARG A 46 6.15 -8.99 -17.55
N LEU A 47 4.99 -8.74 -18.15
CA LEU A 47 4.14 -9.80 -18.67
C LEU A 47 4.69 -10.33 -19.99
N ASN A 48 4.56 -11.62 -20.23
CA ASN A 48 5.02 -12.20 -21.50
C ASN A 48 4.32 -11.59 -22.72
N ALA A 49 3.05 -11.21 -22.58
CA ALA A 49 2.27 -10.58 -23.65
C ALA A 49 2.62 -9.10 -23.86
N ARG A 50 3.28 -8.46 -22.88
CA ARG A 50 3.65 -7.05 -22.88
C ARG A 50 5.07 -6.86 -22.32
N PRO A 51 6.11 -7.36 -23.02
CA PRO A 51 7.47 -7.41 -22.48
C PRO A 51 8.11 -6.02 -22.29
N ASP A 52 7.63 -5.02 -23.02
CA ASP A 52 8.11 -3.64 -22.95
C ASP A 52 7.40 -2.84 -21.83
N ASP A 53 6.29 -3.34 -21.30
CA ASP A 53 5.53 -2.70 -20.23
C ASP A 53 6.07 -3.13 -18.86
N GLN A 54 6.65 -2.18 -18.13
CA GLN A 54 7.11 -2.41 -16.76
C GLN A 54 6.03 -2.05 -15.75
N LEU A 55 5.58 -3.05 -14.98
CA LEU A 55 4.58 -2.89 -13.94
C LEU A 55 5.22 -2.99 -12.56
N TYR A 56 4.76 -2.17 -11.62
CA TYR A 56 5.19 -2.21 -10.22
C TYR A 56 4.16 -2.95 -9.40
N MET A 57 4.59 -4.03 -8.75
CA MET A 57 3.71 -4.93 -8.00
C MET A 57 4.24 -5.13 -6.59
N ILE A 58 3.29 -5.29 -5.67
CA ILE A 58 3.56 -5.65 -4.28
C ILE A 58 2.65 -6.83 -3.94
N LEU A 59 3.23 -7.99 -3.66
CA LEU A 59 2.47 -9.21 -3.41
C LEU A 59 2.82 -9.86 -2.08
N SER A 60 1.83 -10.46 -1.43
CA SER A 60 2.07 -11.42 -0.34
C SER A 60 2.69 -12.71 -0.90
N LEU A 61 3.66 -13.26 -0.18
CA LEU A 61 4.31 -14.54 -0.48
C LEU A 61 3.84 -15.64 0.48
N GLY A 62 4.39 -16.86 0.34
CA GLY A 62 4.04 -18.01 1.19
C GLY A 62 2.59 -18.52 1.01
N ARG A 63 1.90 -18.09 -0.04
CA ARG A 63 0.49 -18.45 -0.31
C ARG A 63 0.43 -19.83 -0.97
N ARG A 64 0.62 -20.90 -0.20
CA ARG A 64 0.68 -22.31 -0.68
C ARG A 64 -0.50 -22.78 -1.54
N ARG A 65 -1.66 -22.10 -1.47
CA ARG A 65 -2.86 -22.38 -2.28
C ARG A 65 -3.03 -21.44 -3.47
N SER A 66 -2.09 -20.52 -3.69
CA SER A 66 -2.15 -19.61 -4.84
C SER A 66 -1.99 -20.41 -6.13
N PRO A 67 -2.77 -20.09 -7.19
CA PRO A 67 -2.53 -20.64 -8.51
C PRO A 67 -1.25 -20.08 -9.16
N PHE A 68 -0.66 -19.03 -8.57
CA PHE A 68 0.57 -18.40 -9.01
C PHE A 68 1.77 -18.89 -8.20
N LYS A 69 2.83 -19.29 -8.89
CA LYS A 69 4.10 -19.72 -8.28
C LYS A 69 5.24 -18.84 -8.74
N LEU A 70 6.16 -18.55 -7.82
CA LEU A 70 7.45 -17.95 -8.18
C LEU A 70 8.52 -19.04 -8.20
N VAL A 71 9.18 -19.21 -9.34
CA VAL A 71 10.35 -20.08 -9.49
C VAL A 71 11.47 -19.24 -10.07
N ASP A 72 12.54 -19.05 -9.30
CA ASP A 72 13.59 -18.06 -9.58
C ASP A 72 13.00 -16.66 -9.81
N THR A 73 13.04 -16.16 -11.05
CA THR A 73 12.46 -14.88 -11.47
C THR A 73 11.18 -15.03 -12.28
N LYS A 74 10.65 -16.25 -12.43
CA LYS A 74 9.50 -16.55 -13.29
C LYS A 74 8.23 -16.69 -12.48
N VAL A 75 7.21 -15.94 -12.86
CA VAL A 75 5.85 -16.13 -12.34
C VAL A 75 5.14 -17.13 -13.24
N LEU A 76 4.71 -18.24 -12.64
CA LEU A 76 4.00 -19.31 -13.30
C LEU A 76 2.52 -19.29 -12.91
N LEU A 77 1.62 -19.55 -13.86
CA LEU A 77 0.20 -19.79 -13.64
C LEU A 77 -0.16 -21.14 -14.26
N GLY A 78 -0.61 -22.11 -13.46
CA GLY A 78 -0.93 -23.45 -13.96
C GLY A 78 0.27 -24.20 -14.56
N GLY A 79 1.51 -23.80 -14.21
CA GLY A 79 2.75 -24.35 -14.74
C GLY A 79 3.31 -23.61 -15.97
N GLU A 80 2.55 -22.71 -16.57
CA GLU A 80 3.00 -21.87 -17.69
C GLU A 80 3.61 -20.57 -17.16
N GLN A 81 4.74 -20.15 -17.73
CA GLN A 81 5.30 -18.84 -17.43
C GLN A 81 4.39 -17.76 -18.01
N VAL A 82 3.96 -16.81 -17.17
CA VAL A 82 3.13 -15.68 -17.59
C VAL A 82 3.83 -14.34 -17.44
N ALA A 83 4.87 -14.27 -16.61
CA ALA A 83 5.64 -13.06 -16.39
C ALA A 83 7.05 -13.35 -15.85
N VAL A 84 7.90 -12.34 -15.89
CA VAL A 84 9.23 -12.31 -15.26
C VAL A 84 9.29 -11.15 -14.27
N ILE A 85 10.01 -11.35 -13.17
CA ILE A 85 10.28 -10.32 -12.17
C ILE A 85 11.76 -9.90 -12.22
N ASP A 86 12.02 -8.61 -12.06
CA ASP A 86 13.35 -8.08 -11.83
C ASP A 86 13.54 -7.72 -10.35
N VAL A 87 14.78 -7.84 -9.86
CA VAL A 87 15.12 -7.75 -8.43
C VAL A 87 14.62 -6.46 -7.77
N ALA A 88 14.17 -6.68 -6.53
CA ALA A 88 13.52 -5.80 -5.58
C ALA A 88 14.18 -4.43 -5.40
N GLU A 89 13.33 -3.40 -5.39
CA GLU A 89 13.67 -2.12 -4.78
C GLU A 89 13.33 -2.18 -3.29
N ALA A 90 14.15 -1.54 -2.45
CA ALA A 90 13.84 -1.35 -1.05
C ALA A 90 12.48 -0.64 -0.90
N ASP A 91 11.67 -1.09 0.06
CA ASP A 91 10.42 -0.42 0.41
C ASP A 91 10.74 0.88 1.14
N ASP A 92 11.02 1.95 0.40
CA ASP A 92 11.09 3.29 0.99
C ASP A 92 9.66 3.69 1.37
N ALA A 93 9.38 3.59 2.67
CA ALA A 93 8.17 4.12 3.25
C ALA A 93 8.24 5.65 3.15
N VAL A 94 7.59 6.22 2.14
CA VAL A 94 7.40 7.67 2.08
C VAL A 94 6.38 8.10 3.14
N LEU A 95 6.72 9.16 3.87
CA LEU A 95 5.88 9.73 4.93
C LEU A 95 4.55 10.29 4.40
N GLY A 96 4.52 10.66 3.13
CA GLY A 96 3.34 11.14 2.45
C GLY A 96 3.59 11.46 0.98
N TYR A 97 2.53 11.72 0.25
CA TYR A 97 2.60 12.12 -1.16
C TYR A 97 1.36 12.93 -1.57
N TRP A 98 1.56 13.78 -2.58
CA TRP A 98 0.52 14.64 -3.14
C TRP A 98 -0.34 13.94 -4.19
N ARG A 99 -1.62 14.32 -4.26
CA ARG A 99 -2.62 13.88 -5.23
C ARG A 99 -3.49 15.06 -5.64
N ASN A 100 -4.28 14.89 -6.70
CA ASN A 100 -5.22 15.90 -7.19
C ASN A 100 -4.53 17.27 -7.38
N GLU A 101 -3.41 17.27 -8.10
CA GLU A 101 -2.64 18.49 -8.39
C GLU A 101 -2.22 19.24 -7.11
N GLY A 102 -1.86 18.49 -6.05
CA GLY A 102 -1.43 19.05 -4.78
C GLY A 102 -2.57 19.44 -3.83
N ARG A 103 -3.84 19.35 -4.23
CA ARG A 103 -4.98 19.67 -3.34
C ARG A 103 -5.26 18.59 -2.30
N VAL A 104 -4.71 17.39 -2.46
CA VAL A 104 -4.90 16.26 -1.55
C VAL A 104 -3.55 15.71 -1.10
N LEU A 105 -3.33 15.69 0.21
CA LEU A 105 -2.17 15.03 0.83
C LEU A 105 -2.57 13.63 1.30
N THR A 106 -1.77 12.61 1.00
CA THR A 106 -1.82 11.32 1.69
C THR A 106 -0.68 11.26 2.70
N LEU A 107 -0.99 10.99 3.96
CA LEU A 107 -0.05 10.97 5.08
C LEU A 107 0.02 9.55 5.69
N ASN A 108 1.22 8.96 5.71
CA ASN A 108 1.51 7.69 6.36
C ASN A 108 2.39 7.93 7.60
N SER A 109 1.80 8.54 8.62
CA SER A 109 2.49 9.12 9.77
C SER A 109 2.66 8.21 10.98
N ASN A 110 1.99 7.06 11.05
CA ASN A 110 2.20 6.07 12.10
C ASN A 110 3.30 5.10 11.67
N ALA A 111 4.26 4.87 12.56
CA ALA A 111 5.35 3.94 12.36
C ALA A 111 4.80 2.51 12.16
N ARG A 112 5.30 1.75 11.18
CA ARG A 112 4.90 0.36 10.94
C ARG A 112 5.23 -0.53 12.14
N SER A 113 6.31 -0.25 12.86
CA SER A 113 6.67 -0.89 14.15
C SER A 113 5.65 -0.66 15.25
N ALA A 114 4.87 0.42 15.17
CA ALA A 114 3.77 0.72 16.08
C ALA A 114 2.43 0.15 15.60
N CYS A 115 2.36 -0.39 14.38
CA CYS A 115 1.18 -1.08 13.87
C CYS A 115 0.99 -2.38 14.65
N THR A 116 -0.13 -2.52 15.37
CA THR A 116 -0.44 -3.77 16.09
C THR A 116 -0.91 -4.90 15.20
N GLY A 117 -1.05 -4.59 13.91
CA GLY A 117 -1.35 -5.56 12.90
C GLY A 117 -2.81 -5.94 12.79
N CYS A 118 -3.27 -5.92 11.55
CA CYS A 118 -4.55 -6.47 11.18
C CYS A 118 -4.31 -7.91 10.70
N VAL A 119 -5.15 -8.88 11.12
CA VAL A 119 -4.92 -10.34 10.87
C VAL A 119 -4.73 -10.67 9.38
N PHE A 120 -5.32 -9.87 8.50
CA PHE A 120 -5.21 -10.02 7.04
C PHE A 120 -4.02 -9.28 6.42
N CYS A 121 -3.33 -8.41 7.17
CA CYS A 121 -2.30 -7.52 6.64
C CYS A 121 -0.93 -8.22 6.61
N PRO A 122 -0.34 -8.45 5.43
CA PRO A 122 0.98 -9.08 5.33
C PRO A 122 2.11 -8.17 5.84
N ASN A 123 1.88 -6.86 5.97
CA ASN A 123 2.91 -5.89 6.39
C ASN A 123 3.40 -6.10 7.83
N THR A 124 2.67 -6.86 8.65
CA THR A 124 3.07 -7.18 10.04
C THR A 124 4.06 -8.34 10.10
N LEU A 125 4.30 -9.01 8.97
CA LEU A 125 5.21 -10.13 8.82
C LEU A 125 6.58 -9.68 8.28
N GLU A 126 6.81 -8.37 8.16
CA GLU A 126 8.08 -7.76 7.73
C GLU A 126 8.72 -7.01 8.92
N GLU A 127 10.05 -6.91 8.93
CA GLU A 127 10.74 -5.99 9.83
C GLU A 127 10.38 -4.55 9.46
N ALA A 128 10.06 -3.74 10.47
CA ALA A 128 9.67 -2.36 10.26
C ALA A 128 10.87 -1.52 9.83
N ASN A 129 10.82 -0.95 8.63
CA ASN A 129 11.71 0.12 8.20
C ASN A 129 10.99 1.46 8.39
N ASP A 130 11.08 2.03 9.59
CA ASP A 130 10.33 3.23 9.96
C ASP A 130 11.21 4.48 10.05
N PRO A 131 10.88 5.54 9.31
CA PRO A 131 11.08 6.89 9.82
C PRO A 131 10.13 7.11 11.00
N ARG A 132 10.65 7.15 12.22
CA ARG A 132 9.85 7.43 13.42
C ARG A 132 9.51 8.93 13.42
N LEU A 133 8.23 9.31 13.26
CA LEU A 133 7.78 10.69 13.46
C LEU A 133 7.16 10.84 14.86
N ALA A 134 7.81 11.57 15.75
CA ALA A 134 7.22 12.16 16.95
C ALA A 134 6.33 13.37 16.59
N LEU A 135 5.65 13.96 17.58
CA LEU A 135 4.81 15.15 17.38
C LEU A 135 5.60 16.33 16.77
N ASP A 136 6.78 16.60 17.30
CA ASP A 136 7.65 17.67 16.81
C ASP A 136 8.06 17.41 15.35
N ASP A 137 8.15 16.14 14.97
CA ASP A 137 8.47 15.73 13.61
C ASP A 137 7.26 15.89 12.65
N LEU A 138 6.01 15.83 13.15
CA LEU A 138 4.82 16.14 12.34
C LEU A 138 4.76 17.62 11.98
N ASN A 139 5.01 18.51 12.94
CA ASN A 139 5.00 19.95 12.65
C ASN A 139 6.14 20.33 11.71
N ALA A 140 7.34 19.78 11.93
CA ALA A 140 8.47 19.94 11.02
C ALA A 140 8.15 19.41 9.61
N TYR A 141 7.50 18.24 9.52
CA TYR A 141 7.10 17.67 8.25
C TYR A 141 6.09 18.56 7.51
N PHE A 142 5.08 19.09 8.19
CA PHE A 142 4.15 20.05 7.58
C PHE A 142 4.84 21.35 7.16
N SER A 143 5.90 21.79 7.87
CA SER A 143 6.72 22.92 7.44
C SER A 143 7.43 22.61 6.12
N THR A 144 8.05 21.44 6.00
CA THR A 144 8.68 21.01 4.73
C THR A 144 7.65 20.89 3.61
N LEU A 145 6.46 20.36 3.89
CA LEU A 145 5.38 20.31 2.92
C LEU A 145 4.91 21.70 2.48
N CYS A 146 4.90 22.69 3.37
CA CYS A 146 4.64 24.09 3.03
C CYS A 146 5.68 24.62 2.03
N ASP A 147 6.97 24.33 2.27
CA ASP A 147 8.07 24.79 1.43
C ASP A 147 8.08 24.10 0.05
N ASP A 148 7.74 22.81 -0.01
CA ASP A 148 7.68 22.01 -1.23
C ASP A 148 6.43 22.29 -2.07
N HIS A 149 5.38 22.86 -1.47
CA HIS A 149 4.09 23.06 -2.14
C HIS A 149 4.07 24.40 -2.89
N THR A 150 3.87 24.33 -4.20
CA THR A 150 3.89 25.51 -5.07
C THR A 150 2.71 26.46 -4.80
N GLY A 151 2.96 27.76 -4.69
CA GLY A 151 1.92 28.78 -4.63
C GLY A 151 1.56 29.21 -3.20
N THR A 152 0.30 29.00 -2.77
CA THR A 152 -0.25 29.54 -1.51
C THR A 152 0.10 28.71 -0.26
N GLY A 153 1.11 27.84 -0.32
CA GLY A 153 1.36 26.85 0.73
C GLY A 153 0.15 25.94 0.95
N LEU A 154 -0.05 25.46 2.17
CA LEU A 154 -1.06 24.44 2.46
C LEU A 154 -2.50 24.94 2.53
N SER A 155 -2.76 26.24 2.35
CA SER A 155 -4.11 26.80 2.41
C SER A 155 -5.03 26.31 1.29
N SER A 156 -4.47 25.85 0.17
CA SER A 156 -5.21 25.27 -0.96
C SER A 156 -5.53 23.78 -0.77
N VAL A 157 -5.04 23.15 0.31
CA VAL A 157 -5.25 21.73 0.55
C VAL A 157 -6.69 21.51 1.02
N GLU A 158 -7.44 20.78 0.21
CA GLU A 158 -8.83 20.42 0.49
C GLU A 158 -8.92 19.23 1.46
N LYS A 159 -7.90 18.36 1.44
CA LYS A 159 -7.95 17.08 2.15
C LYS A 159 -6.58 16.55 2.56
N VAL A 160 -6.51 16.05 3.79
CA VAL A 160 -5.40 15.26 4.32
C VAL A 160 -5.90 13.86 4.65
N THR A 161 -5.48 12.87 3.87
CA THR A 161 -5.83 11.46 4.07
C THR A 161 -4.76 10.79 4.92
N VAL A 162 -5.05 10.56 6.19
CA VAL A 162 -4.21 9.76 7.10
C VAL A 162 -4.41 8.28 6.77
N CYS A 163 -3.47 7.71 6.03
CA CYS A 163 -3.44 6.32 5.60
C CYS A 163 -2.28 5.62 6.28
N THR A 164 -2.54 4.93 7.39
CA THR A 164 -1.46 4.48 8.27
C THR A 164 -1.75 3.20 9.05
N GLY A 165 -0.71 2.63 9.69
CA GLY A 165 -0.77 1.36 10.41
C GLY A 165 -1.85 1.31 11.51
N CYS A 166 -2.36 0.11 11.80
CA CYS A 166 -3.46 -0.14 12.74
C CYS A 166 -3.07 0.35 14.16
N PHE A 167 -3.90 1.20 14.78
CA PHE A 167 -3.70 1.67 16.15
C PHE A 167 -4.18 0.63 17.14
N ARG A 168 -3.44 0.40 18.24
CA ARG A 168 -3.82 -0.57 19.27
C ARG A 168 -5.18 -0.28 19.90
N PHE A 169 -5.49 1.00 20.10
CA PHE A 169 -6.70 1.47 20.78
C PHE A 169 -7.26 2.69 20.06
N GLU A 170 -8.57 2.87 20.12
CA GLU A 170 -9.27 4.02 19.54
C GLU A 170 -8.69 5.34 20.07
N GLN A 171 -8.41 5.42 21.36
CA GLN A 171 -7.87 6.63 21.97
C GLN A 171 -6.52 7.05 21.36
N LEU A 172 -5.69 6.09 20.92
CA LEU A 172 -4.42 6.41 20.25
C LEU A 172 -4.67 6.98 18.85
N ALA A 173 -5.63 6.44 18.11
CA ALA A 173 -6.04 6.99 16.82
C ALA A 173 -6.59 8.42 16.98
N LEU A 174 -7.46 8.66 17.97
CA LEU A 174 -8.01 9.98 18.24
C LEU A 174 -6.94 11.00 18.65
N THR A 175 -5.99 10.59 19.50
CA THR A 175 -4.85 11.43 19.86
C THR A 175 -4.04 11.79 18.61
N HIS A 176 -3.70 10.81 17.77
CA HIS A 176 -2.96 11.06 16.53
C HIS A 176 -3.70 12.01 15.57
N LEU A 177 -5.01 11.84 15.40
CA LEU A 177 -5.81 12.71 14.53
C LEU A 177 -5.86 14.16 15.05
N ARG A 178 -5.85 14.36 16.38
CA ARG A 178 -5.73 15.70 16.98
C ARG A 178 -4.37 16.33 16.69
N GLN A 179 -3.29 15.56 16.78
CA GLN A 179 -1.94 16.01 16.47
C GLN A 179 -1.80 16.42 15.00
N VAL A 180 -2.38 15.64 14.08
CA VAL A 180 -2.44 16.01 12.65
C VAL A 180 -3.24 17.30 12.47
N ARG A 181 -4.39 17.45 13.13
CA ARG A 181 -5.19 18.69 13.04
C ARG A 181 -4.44 19.91 13.58
N GLU A 182 -3.68 19.75 14.66
CA GLU A 182 -2.86 20.83 15.21
C GLU A 182 -1.76 21.27 14.23
N ALA A 183 -1.03 20.32 13.65
CA ALA A 183 -0.03 20.61 12.61
C ALA A 183 -0.68 21.28 11.38
N MET A 184 -1.81 20.77 10.89
CA MET A 184 -2.57 21.40 9.81
C MET A 184 -2.93 22.86 10.13
N THR A 185 -3.45 23.11 11.32
CA THR A 185 -3.90 24.45 11.74
C THR A 185 -2.72 25.42 11.84
N THR A 186 -1.59 24.96 12.39
CA THR A 186 -0.35 25.74 12.48
C THR A 186 0.12 26.23 11.11
N HIS A 187 -0.07 25.40 10.08
CA HIS A 187 0.33 25.69 8.69
C HIS A 187 -0.82 26.15 7.80
N GLN A 188 -1.88 26.72 8.39
CA GLN A 188 -3.03 27.31 7.67
C GLN A 188 -3.77 26.33 6.72
N CYS A 189 -3.64 25.02 6.96
CA CYS A 189 -4.32 23.97 6.22
C CYS A 189 -5.72 23.73 6.82
N GLY A 190 -6.74 24.28 6.16
CA GLY A 190 -8.14 24.17 6.57
C GLY A 190 -8.85 22.89 6.13
N GLY A 191 -8.19 22.03 5.35
CA GLY A 191 -8.79 20.86 4.71
C GLY A 191 -9.38 19.83 5.67
N GLU A 192 -10.15 18.90 5.10
CA GLU A 192 -10.76 17.79 5.83
C GLU A 192 -9.74 16.68 6.12
N ILE A 193 -9.86 16.06 7.30
CA ILE A 193 -9.08 14.84 7.60
C ILE A 193 -9.90 13.64 7.17
N HIS A 194 -9.35 12.85 6.26
CA HIS A 194 -9.84 11.52 5.93
C HIS A 194 -9.00 10.49 6.66
N PHE A 195 -9.64 9.53 7.33
CA PHE A 195 -8.93 8.50 8.09
C PHE A 195 -9.13 7.13 7.44
N LEU A 196 -8.02 6.53 7.00
CA LEU A 196 -7.96 5.18 6.43
C LEU A 196 -7.01 4.34 7.29
N SER A 197 -7.56 3.73 8.33
CA SER A 197 -6.83 2.79 9.18
C SER A 197 -7.82 1.79 9.81
N SER A 198 -7.31 0.91 10.66
CA SER A 198 -8.11 -0.02 11.44
C SER A 198 -7.82 0.15 12.93
N VAL A 199 -8.87 0.03 13.73
CA VAL A 199 -8.79 0.04 15.19
C VAL A 199 -9.42 -1.26 15.68
N PRO A 200 -8.67 -2.15 16.36
CA PRO A 200 -9.25 -3.33 16.99
C PRO A 200 -10.23 -2.87 18.08
N SER A 201 -11.51 -3.21 17.94
CA SER A 201 -12.48 -3.08 19.03
C SER A 201 -12.36 -4.29 19.95
N ALA A 202 -12.28 -4.07 21.27
CA ALA A 202 -12.50 -5.16 22.21
C ALA A 202 -13.90 -5.76 21.99
N PRO A 203 -14.09 -7.08 22.18
CA PRO A 203 -15.44 -7.64 22.19
C PRO A 203 -16.27 -6.91 23.26
N ALA A 204 -17.50 -6.56 22.92
CA ALA A 204 -18.45 -6.02 23.89
C ALA A 204 -18.55 -7.03 25.04
N SER A 205 -18.08 -6.63 26.23
CA SER A 205 -18.30 -7.38 27.45
C SER A 205 -19.81 -7.41 27.72
N GLY A 206 -20.43 -8.54 27.40
CA GLY A 206 -21.79 -8.88 27.80
C GLY A 206 -21.84 -9.40 29.23
#